data_AF-A0A8J7KUJ4-F1
#
_entry.id   AF-A0A8J7KUJ4-F1
#
_cell.length_a   1.000
_cell.length_b   1.000
_cell.length_c   1.000
_cell.angle_alpha   90.00
_cell.angle_beta   90.00
_cell.angle_gamma   90.00
#
_symmetry.space_group_name_H-M   'P 1'
#
loop_
_entity.id
_entity.type
_entity.pdbx_description
1 polymer ?
#
loop_
_entity_poly.entity_id
_entity_poly.type
_entity_poly.pdbx_seq_one_letter_code
_entity_poly.pdbx_strand_id
1 'polypeptide(L)'
;MASPNVEFYQIGSSIRKPGKYFGFNTRLAARTLPGNRQNVLMLESGSATPLQAVNVFSDEEAATLFGRGSMAHLMAAEAIGCNNYLQLQIIGIGYDSAATAASGKVTVTGTATTSGVLSLWVGTVRVDVAISANDTAATVAAALNTAIAQKTALPVTSAVAAGVVTLTAKNKGVAGNDIKLSAGSTATGITVAVAAMSGGGIDPDIAPALAAVFAAGHNIVVSPYATSAALTALRSHLDNVSDPLEQRGAIGVAGWHKSLSTVTTLAASINNGRITVGWHNGSVKTSAQIAAAYAAVIASEEDPARPLNTLAMSTLDVTALADRPGCNEQENALYNGLTPFEVGPGDAVQIVRAISTYTKNAEGVDDVSLLDITAIRTLDYVRKACRERIALRFPRDKLSSRTPDRVRSELLDVLYKLEELEIIEEVDANKAALIIERDSQDSNRLNGRIPADVVNGLHIFAGRIDLLL
;
A
#
# COMPACT_ATOMS: atom_id res chain seq x y z
N MET A 1 26.00 13.79 -41.73
CA MET A 1 27.45 13.63 -41.90
C MET A 1 27.79 12.17 -41.70
N ALA A 2 28.51 11.53 -42.63
CA ALA A 2 28.86 10.12 -42.52
C ALA A 2 30.26 10.00 -41.88
N SER A 3 30.37 10.32 -40.60
CA SER A 3 31.48 9.79 -39.81
C SER A 3 31.03 8.44 -39.24
N PRO A 4 31.82 7.37 -39.37
CA PRO A 4 31.47 6.08 -38.79
C PRO A 4 31.32 6.16 -37.26
N ASN A 5 31.99 7.08 -36.58
CA ASN A 5 32.11 7.05 -35.12
C ASN A 5 31.63 8.33 -34.42
N VAL A 6 31.28 9.37 -35.18
CA VAL A 6 30.89 10.67 -34.62
C VAL A 6 29.60 11.16 -35.29
N GLU A 7 28.52 11.20 -34.52
CA GLU A 7 27.22 11.70 -34.99
C GLU A 7 27.04 13.17 -34.61
N PHE A 8 26.57 13.97 -35.57
CA PHE A 8 26.30 15.39 -35.40
C PHE A 8 24.79 15.64 -35.56
N TYR A 9 24.16 16.21 -34.53
CA TYR A 9 22.71 16.42 -34.49
C TYR A 9 22.29 17.85 -34.86
N GLN A 10 23.10 18.85 -34.46
CA GLN A 10 22.77 20.27 -34.64
C GLN A 10 23.49 20.89 -35.84
N ILE A 11 24.56 20.25 -36.33
CA ILE A 11 25.39 20.76 -37.42
C ILE A 11 24.97 20.01 -38.70
N GLY A 12 24.34 20.74 -39.63
CA GLY A 12 23.86 20.18 -40.88
C GLY A 12 25.00 19.86 -41.86
N SER A 13 24.88 18.75 -42.61
CA SER A 13 25.89 18.35 -43.61
C SER A 13 25.92 19.25 -44.85
N SER A 14 24.91 20.10 -45.06
CA SER A 14 24.80 21.02 -46.19
C SER A 14 25.38 22.41 -45.91
N ILE A 15 25.96 22.65 -44.73
CA ILE A 15 26.56 23.93 -44.37
C ILE A 15 27.79 24.20 -45.25
N ARG A 16 27.77 25.32 -45.99
CA ARG A 16 28.85 25.76 -46.87
C ARG A 16 29.71 26.89 -46.29
N LYS A 17 29.26 27.53 -45.21
CA LYS A 17 29.98 28.64 -44.56
C LYS A 17 31.20 28.08 -43.81
N PRO A 18 32.43 28.53 -44.08
CA PRO A 18 33.60 28.13 -43.31
C PRO A 18 33.49 28.59 -41.84
N GLY A 19 33.83 27.72 -40.89
CA GLY A 19 33.72 28.04 -39.46
C GLY A 19 34.10 26.89 -38.53
N LYS A 20 34.13 27.16 -37.23
CA LYS A 20 34.24 26.14 -36.16
C LYS A 20 32.87 26.06 -35.50
N TYR A 21 32.21 24.94 -35.67
CA TYR A 21 30.87 24.71 -35.15
C TYR A 21 30.95 23.62 -34.10
N PHE A 22 30.46 23.92 -32.90
CA PHE A 22 30.39 22.98 -31.79
C PHE A 22 28.92 22.71 -31.51
N GLY A 23 28.56 21.44 -31.33
CA GLY A 23 27.25 21.01 -30.88
C GLY A 23 27.39 20.31 -29.54
N PHE A 24 26.33 20.33 -28.74
CA PHE A 24 26.30 19.62 -27.46
C PHE A 24 25.62 18.26 -27.63
N ASN A 25 26.25 17.21 -27.12
CA ASN A 25 25.63 15.90 -26.97
C ASN A 25 25.27 15.68 -25.50
N THR A 26 23.99 15.90 -25.16
CA THR A 26 23.47 15.64 -23.81
C THR A 26 23.09 14.18 -23.60
N ARG A 27 23.07 13.35 -24.65
CA ARG A 27 22.65 11.96 -24.56
C ARG A 27 23.58 11.12 -23.69
N LEU A 28 24.83 11.53 -23.44
CA LEU A 28 25.77 10.82 -22.55
C LEU A 28 25.81 11.40 -21.12
N ALA A 29 25.07 12.48 -20.85
CA ALA A 29 25.19 13.23 -19.60
C ALA A 29 24.75 12.42 -18.38
N ALA A 30 23.62 11.72 -18.46
CA ALA A 30 23.12 10.87 -17.38
C ALA A 30 23.61 9.42 -17.56
N ARG A 31 24.46 8.93 -16.65
CA ARG A 31 24.95 7.55 -16.64
C ARG A 31 24.50 6.75 -15.41
N THR A 32 23.88 7.38 -14.43
CA THR A 32 23.33 6.72 -13.24
C THR A 32 22.06 5.94 -13.56
N LEU A 33 21.61 5.13 -12.60
CA LEU A 33 20.28 4.54 -12.60
C LEU A 33 19.22 5.60 -12.22
N PRO A 34 17.95 5.40 -12.59
CA PRO A 34 16.88 6.32 -12.21
C PRO A 34 16.56 6.22 -10.71
N GLY A 35 16.14 7.32 -10.09
CA GLY A 35 15.62 7.27 -8.71
C GLY A 35 14.37 6.39 -8.59
N ASN A 36 14.15 5.78 -7.43
CA ASN A 36 13.04 4.87 -7.18
C ASN A 36 12.02 5.39 -6.15
N ARG A 37 11.70 6.69 -6.24
CA ARG A 37 10.68 7.31 -5.40
C ARG A 37 9.36 6.55 -5.49
N GLN A 38 8.81 6.19 -4.32
CA GLN A 38 7.56 5.43 -4.20
C GLN A 38 6.38 6.38 -3.97
N ASN A 39 5.54 6.58 -4.99
CA ASN A 39 4.31 7.37 -4.87
C ASN A 39 3.14 6.47 -4.44
N VAL A 40 2.43 6.87 -3.39
CA VAL A 40 1.31 6.11 -2.82
C VAL A 40 -0.02 6.77 -3.16
N LEU A 41 -0.98 5.97 -3.64
CA LEU A 41 -2.37 6.36 -3.82
C LEU A 41 -3.24 5.67 -2.78
N MET A 42 -4.06 6.43 -2.08
CA MET A 42 -5.17 5.90 -1.27
C MET A 42 -6.50 6.20 -1.93
N LEU A 43 -7.38 5.21 -1.91
CA LEU A 43 -8.73 5.28 -2.46
C LEU A 43 -9.69 5.48 -1.29
N GLU A 44 -10.52 6.53 -1.29
CA GLU A 44 -11.51 6.70 -0.22
C GLU A 44 -12.70 7.56 -0.62
N SER A 45 -13.84 7.36 0.02
CA SER A 45 -15.06 8.15 -0.16
C SER A 45 -15.22 9.24 0.89
N GLY A 46 -15.13 10.51 0.51
CA GLY A 46 -15.15 11.65 1.44
C GLY A 46 -15.86 12.88 0.88
N SER A 47 -15.66 14.03 1.53
CA SER A 47 -16.22 15.31 1.09
C SER A 47 -15.55 15.94 -0.13
N ALA A 48 -14.34 15.49 -0.48
CA ALA A 48 -13.61 15.95 -1.64
C ALA A 48 -14.34 15.58 -2.95
N THR A 49 -14.16 16.38 -4.00
CA THR A 49 -14.74 16.11 -5.32
C THR A 49 -14.32 14.70 -5.79
N PRO A 50 -15.27 13.78 -6.01
CA PRO A 50 -14.94 12.43 -6.44
C PRO A 50 -14.13 12.42 -7.74
N LEU A 51 -13.31 11.38 -7.91
CA LEU A 51 -12.51 11.11 -9.10
C LEU A 51 -11.40 12.14 -9.40
N GLN A 52 -11.08 12.99 -8.43
CA GLN A 52 -9.92 13.89 -8.51
C GLN A 52 -8.91 13.51 -7.43
N ALA A 53 -7.73 13.07 -7.87
CA ALA A 53 -6.61 12.80 -6.97
C ALA A 53 -5.99 14.12 -6.49
N VAL A 54 -5.77 14.23 -5.19
CA VAL A 54 -5.15 15.38 -4.54
C VAL A 54 -3.92 14.94 -3.76
N ASN A 55 -2.86 15.75 -3.82
CA ASN A 55 -1.70 15.54 -2.96
C ASN A 55 -2.06 15.89 -1.51
N VAL A 56 -1.60 15.08 -0.57
CA VAL A 56 -1.84 15.26 0.86
C VAL A 56 -0.50 15.19 1.57
N PHE A 57 -0.16 16.25 2.31
CA PHE A 57 1.12 16.38 3.00
C PHE A 57 1.02 16.28 4.52
N SER A 58 -0.20 16.25 5.06
CA SER A 58 -0.46 16.08 6.49
C SER A 58 -1.81 15.42 6.74
N ASP A 59 -1.99 14.82 7.91
CA ASP A 59 -3.27 14.32 8.39
C ASP A 59 -4.31 15.45 8.48
N GLU A 60 -3.91 16.65 8.92
CA GLU A 60 -4.79 17.81 9.02
C GLU A 60 -5.31 18.30 7.66
N GLU A 61 -4.48 18.26 6.62
CA GLU A 61 -4.91 18.53 5.24
C GLU A 61 -5.92 17.49 4.77
N ALA A 62 -5.69 16.21 5.07
CA ALA A 62 -6.64 15.14 4.78
C ALA A 62 -7.99 15.36 5.52
N ALA A 63 -7.94 15.80 6.78
CA ALA A 63 -9.13 16.14 7.56
C ALA A 63 -9.95 17.26 6.92
N THR A 64 -9.26 18.26 6.36
CA THR A 64 -9.91 19.41 5.71
C THR A 64 -10.54 19.02 4.38
N LEU A 65 -9.85 18.22 3.57
CA LEU A 65 -10.30 17.84 2.23
C LEU A 65 -11.40 16.76 2.26
N PHE A 66 -11.22 15.72 3.05
CA PHE A 66 -12.07 14.52 3.06
C PHE A 66 -13.03 14.44 4.25
N GLY A 67 -12.88 15.35 5.21
CA GLY A 67 -13.70 15.43 6.41
C GLY A 67 -12.98 14.86 7.63
N ARG A 68 -12.97 15.62 8.73
CA ARG A 68 -12.27 15.20 9.94
C ARG A 68 -12.90 13.92 10.52
N GLY A 69 -12.05 12.93 10.77
CA GLY A 69 -12.46 11.60 11.23
C GLY A 69 -13.07 10.72 10.13
N SER A 70 -12.99 11.12 8.86
CA SER A 70 -13.26 10.21 7.75
C SER A 70 -12.22 9.08 7.69
N MET A 71 -12.53 8.03 6.95
CA MET A 71 -11.59 6.95 6.68
C MET A 71 -10.32 7.48 6.02
N ALA A 72 -10.40 8.43 5.08
CA ALA A 72 -9.23 9.05 4.45
C ALA A 72 -8.35 9.78 5.47
N HIS A 73 -8.98 10.56 6.37
CA HIS A 73 -8.25 11.24 7.43
C HIS A 73 -7.50 10.24 8.33
N LEU A 74 -8.16 9.15 8.73
CA LEU A 74 -7.54 8.14 9.57
C LEU A 74 -6.43 7.40 8.82
N MET A 75 -6.63 7.01 7.57
CA MET A 75 -5.59 6.39 6.74
C MET A 75 -4.37 7.29 6.56
N ALA A 76 -4.59 8.58 6.28
CA ALA A 76 -3.51 9.56 6.14
C ALA A 76 -2.71 9.69 7.44
N ALA A 77 -3.39 9.73 8.60
CA ALA A 77 -2.74 9.77 9.90
C ALA A 77 -1.86 8.55 10.17
N GLU A 78 -2.34 7.33 9.85
CA GLU A 78 -1.54 6.11 10.01
C GLU A 78 -0.33 6.09 9.06
N ALA A 79 -0.53 6.43 7.79
CA ALA A 79 0.52 6.35 6.79
C ALA A 79 1.60 7.41 6.98
N ILE A 80 1.21 8.67 7.19
CA ILE A 80 2.17 9.76 7.41
C ILE A 80 2.88 9.55 8.75
N GLY A 81 2.19 9.05 9.78
CA GLY A 81 2.83 8.72 11.06
C GLY A 81 3.85 7.58 10.99
N CYS A 82 3.68 6.64 10.04
CA CYS A 82 4.69 5.61 9.75
C CYS A 82 5.83 6.13 8.86
N ASN A 83 5.53 7.05 7.93
CA ASN A 83 6.51 7.64 7.01
C ASN A 83 6.22 9.13 6.78
N ASN A 84 6.89 10.01 7.52
CA ASN A 84 6.65 11.45 7.49
C ASN A 84 6.96 12.10 6.12
N TYR A 85 7.76 11.45 5.26
CA TYR A 85 8.15 11.96 3.94
C TYR A 85 7.36 11.32 2.79
N LEU A 86 6.31 10.57 3.13
CA LEU A 86 5.46 9.84 2.20
C LEU A 86 4.91 10.77 1.10
N GLN A 87 4.95 10.26 -0.12
CA GLN A 87 4.38 10.95 -1.27
C GLN A 87 2.97 10.43 -1.49
N LEU A 88 2.04 11.05 -0.76
CA LEU A 88 0.68 10.58 -0.66
C LEU A 88 -0.26 11.38 -1.57
N GLN A 89 -1.00 10.65 -2.39
CA GLN A 89 -2.21 11.14 -3.05
C GLN A 89 -3.42 10.39 -2.52
N ILE A 90 -4.54 11.09 -2.39
CA ILE A 90 -5.83 10.51 -2.06
C ILE A 90 -6.82 10.87 -3.17
N ILE A 91 -7.62 9.90 -3.60
CA ILE A 91 -8.71 10.13 -4.57
C ILE A 91 -10.06 9.80 -3.95
N GLY A 92 -10.99 10.74 -4.10
CA GLY A 92 -12.37 10.63 -3.67
C GLY A 92 -13.17 9.60 -4.47
N ILE A 93 -13.97 8.78 -3.80
CA ILE A 93 -14.93 7.83 -4.37
C ILE A 93 -16.35 8.24 -3.99
N GLY A 94 -17.28 8.21 -4.93
CA GLY A 94 -18.69 8.44 -4.64
C GLY A 94 -19.33 7.28 -3.87
N TYR A 95 -20.28 7.57 -3.00
CA TYR A 95 -21.13 6.54 -2.39
C TYR A 95 -22.23 6.11 -3.34
N ASP A 96 -22.60 4.83 -3.28
CA ASP A 96 -23.86 4.39 -3.84
C ASP A 96 -25.05 5.06 -3.13
N SER A 97 -26.13 5.32 -3.86
CA SER A 97 -27.33 5.95 -3.29
C SER A 97 -28.01 5.11 -2.21
N ALA A 98 -27.86 3.79 -2.25
CA ALA A 98 -28.34 2.83 -1.26
C ALA A 98 -27.31 2.54 -0.16
N ALA A 99 -26.11 3.15 -0.19
CA ALA A 99 -25.11 2.95 0.85
C ALA A 99 -25.60 3.48 2.21
N THR A 100 -25.41 2.66 3.24
CA THR A 100 -25.88 2.92 4.60
C THR A 100 -24.71 2.98 5.57
N ALA A 101 -24.79 3.88 6.56
CA ALA A 101 -23.80 3.99 7.61
C ALA A 101 -24.08 2.98 8.72
N ALA A 102 -23.02 2.32 9.22
CA ALA A 102 -23.13 1.45 10.38
C ALA A 102 -23.51 2.25 11.62
N SER A 103 -24.27 1.63 12.53
CA SER A 103 -24.63 2.20 13.81
C SER A 103 -24.39 1.21 14.96
N GLY A 104 -23.97 1.76 16.10
CA GLY A 104 -23.77 1.08 17.37
C GLY A 104 -24.39 1.91 18.49
N LYS A 105 -24.50 1.35 19.70
CA LYS A 105 -25.13 2.04 20.83
C LYS A 105 -24.34 1.84 22.11
N VAL A 106 -24.30 2.89 22.93
CA VAL A 106 -23.88 2.83 24.33
C VAL A 106 -25.11 3.13 25.16
N THR A 107 -25.61 2.14 25.87
CA THR A 107 -26.80 2.24 26.73
C THR A 107 -26.35 2.32 28.18
N VAL A 108 -26.61 3.46 28.80
CA VAL A 108 -26.41 3.72 30.22
C VAL A 108 -27.73 3.47 30.93
N THR A 109 -27.69 2.76 32.05
CA THR A 109 -28.86 2.47 32.89
C THR A 109 -28.53 2.65 34.36
N GLY A 110 -29.55 2.96 35.16
CA GLY A 110 -29.43 3.20 36.60
C GLY A 110 -29.14 4.65 36.97
N THR A 111 -28.83 4.83 38.25
CA THR A 111 -28.49 6.12 38.89
C THR A 111 -27.25 5.91 39.73
N ALA A 112 -26.28 6.81 39.60
CA ALA A 112 -25.02 6.72 40.31
C ALA A 112 -25.23 6.85 41.83
N THR A 113 -24.70 5.89 42.59
CA THR A 113 -24.67 5.93 44.06
C THR A 113 -23.33 6.44 44.59
N THR A 114 -22.29 6.38 43.76
CA THR A 114 -20.96 6.93 44.03
C THR A 114 -20.49 7.74 42.83
N SER A 115 -19.59 8.70 43.05
CA SER A 115 -18.86 9.32 41.96
C SER A 115 -17.95 8.31 41.26
N GLY A 116 -17.66 8.52 39.99
CA GLY A 116 -16.81 7.64 39.18
C GLY A 116 -16.58 8.21 37.78
N VAL A 117 -16.17 7.36 36.86
CA VAL A 117 -15.93 7.73 35.45
C VAL A 117 -16.56 6.68 34.55
N LEU A 118 -17.20 7.14 33.47
CA LEU A 118 -17.53 6.30 32.32
C LEU A 118 -16.45 6.51 31.25
N SER A 119 -15.85 5.43 30.80
CA SER A 119 -14.86 5.41 29.72
C SER A 119 -15.41 4.66 28.52
N LEU A 120 -15.41 5.31 27.36
CA LEU A 120 -15.77 4.73 26.06
C LEU A 120 -14.52 4.71 25.18
N TRP A 121 -14.23 3.57 24.58
CA TRP A 121 -13.25 3.43 23.51
C TRP A 121 -13.97 3.30 22.17
N VAL A 122 -13.54 4.11 21.21
CA VAL A 122 -13.91 4.02 19.80
C VAL A 122 -12.61 3.79 19.02
N GLY A 123 -12.39 2.56 18.57
CA GLY A 123 -11.09 2.10 18.11
C GLY A 123 -10.04 2.30 19.21
N THR A 124 -8.95 3.01 18.90
CA THR A 124 -7.88 3.34 19.85
C THR A 124 -8.15 4.58 20.71
N VAL A 125 -9.20 5.36 20.43
CA VAL A 125 -9.43 6.64 21.10
C VAL A 125 -10.34 6.46 22.30
N ARG A 126 -9.87 6.89 23.47
CA ARG A 126 -10.63 6.89 24.73
C ARG A 126 -11.34 8.23 24.95
N VAL A 127 -12.60 8.16 25.38
CA VAL A 127 -13.47 9.28 25.76
C VAL A 127 -13.95 9.04 27.19
N ASP A 128 -13.62 9.97 28.09
CA ASP A 128 -13.93 9.87 29.52
C ASP A 128 -14.95 10.92 29.95
N VAL A 129 -15.87 10.51 30.81
CA VAL A 129 -16.93 11.36 31.37
C VAL A 129 -16.98 11.15 32.88
N ALA A 130 -16.87 12.24 33.64
CA ALA A 130 -17.05 12.20 35.07
C ALA A 130 -18.52 11.94 35.44
N ILE A 131 -18.74 11.10 36.43
CA ILE A 131 -20.05 10.79 37.02
C ILE A 131 -20.02 11.26 38.47
N SER A 132 -21.02 12.03 38.86
CA SER A 132 -21.26 12.45 40.24
C SER A 132 -22.31 11.56 40.91
N ALA A 133 -22.29 11.49 42.24
CA ALA A 133 -23.36 10.82 42.98
C ALA A 133 -24.73 11.44 42.65
N ASN A 134 -25.73 10.59 42.46
CA ASN A 134 -27.09 10.89 42.00
C ASN A 134 -27.24 11.26 40.52
N ASP A 135 -26.17 11.23 39.71
CA ASP A 135 -26.31 11.38 38.26
C ASP A 135 -27.17 10.23 37.69
N THR A 136 -28.18 10.60 36.92
CA THR A 136 -29.02 9.63 36.21
C THR A 136 -28.35 9.17 34.93
N ALA A 137 -28.76 8.00 34.42
CA ALA A 137 -28.33 7.52 33.11
C ALA A 137 -28.47 8.55 31.99
N ALA A 138 -29.54 9.37 31.99
CA ALA A 138 -29.74 10.41 30.96
C ALA A 138 -28.71 11.54 31.06
N THR A 139 -28.38 11.97 32.29
CA THR A 139 -27.34 12.99 32.54
C THR A 139 -25.98 12.50 32.04
N VAL A 140 -25.62 11.26 32.40
CA VAL A 140 -24.35 10.65 32.00
C VAL A 140 -24.27 10.46 30.49
N ALA A 141 -25.34 9.99 29.84
CA ALA A 141 -25.40 9.83 28.39
C ALA A 141 -25.28 11.17 27.64
N ALA A 142 -25.91 12.23 28.15
CA ALA A 142 -25.79 13.57 27.57
C ALA A 142 -24.37 14.13 27.66
N ALA A 143 -23.72 13.93 28.81
CA ALA A 143 -22.32 14.29 29.01
C ALA A 143 -21.39 13.49 28.08
N LEU A 144 -21.63 12.19 27.90
CA LEU A 144 -20.90 11.36 26.94
C LEU A 144 -21.06 11.85 25.50
N ASN A 145 -22.28 12.16 25.07
CA ASN A 145 -22.51 12.70 23.73
C ASN A 145 -21.75 14.01 23.49
N THR A 146 -21.67 14.86 24.52
CA THR A 146 -20.92 16.13 24.46
C THR A 146 -19.41 15.87 24.36
N ALA A 147 -18.88 14.96 25.16
CA ALA A 147 -17.46 14.59 25.13
C ALA A 147 -17.04 13.96 23.79
N ILE A 148 -17.91 13.15 23.18
CA ILE A 148 -17.68 12.59 21.84
C ILE A 148 -17.63 13.69 20.79
N ALA A 149 -18.55 14.66 20.84
CA ALA A 149 -18.57 15.78 19.91
C ALA A 149 -17.29 16.65 19.96
N GLN A 150 -16.62 16.72 21.11
CA GLN A 150 -15.32 17.41 21.26
C GLN A 150 -14.15 16.65 20.62
N LYS A 151 -14.26 15.31 20.46
CA LYS A 151 -13.25 14.47 19.81
C LYS A 151 -13.57 14.32 18.33
N THR A 152 -13.40 15.42 17.60
CA THR A 152 -13.81 15.55 16.18
C THR A 152 -13.11 14.57 15.23
N ALA A 153 -11.96 14.01 15.60
CA ALA A 153 -11.22 12.99 14.83
C ALA A 153 -11.82 11.58 14.89
N LEU A 154 -12.84 11.33 15.73
CA LEU A 154 -13.47 10.01 15.82
C LEU A 154 -14.15 9.59 14.49
N PRO A 155 -14.16 8.28 14.15
CA PRO A 155 -14.82 7.76 12.94
C PRO A 155 -16.35 7.74 13.02
N VAL A 156 -16.93 8.21 14.11
CA VAL A 156 -18.37 8.20 14.37
C VAL A 156 -18.87 9.60 14.74
N THR A 157 -20.14 9.85 14.45
CA THR A 157 -20.94 10.90 15.08
C THR A 157 -21.82 10.28 16.16
N SER A 158 -22.29 11.09 17.11
CA SER A 158 -23.16 10.62 18.19
C SER A 158 -24.45 11.43 18.28
N ALA A 159 -25.52 10.75 18.66
CA ALA A 159 -26.78 11.35 19.07
C ALA A 159 -27.27 10.67 20.36
N VAL A 160 -27.86 11.44 21.26
CA VAL A 160 -28.34 10.94 22.56
C VAL A 160 -29.86 11.05 22.66
N ALA A 161 -30.47 10.00 23.20
CA ALA A 161 -31.88 9.98 23.59
C ALA A 161 -32.02 9.23 24.93
N ALA A 162 -32.48 9.92 25.97
CA ALA A 162 -32.52 9.41 27.34
C ALA A 162 -31.15 8.82 27.75
N GLY A 163 -31.11 7.57 28.22
CA GLY A 163 -29.87 6.88 28.60
C GLY A 163 -29.09 6.25 27.44
N VAL A 164 -29.47 6.47 26.17
CA VAL A 164 -28.85 5.80 25.02
C VAL A 164 -28.11 6.80 24.15
N VAL A 165 -26.80 6.56 23.97
CA VAL A 165 -25.98 7.24 22.95
C VAL A 165 -25.87 6.34 21.74
N THR A 166 -26.45 6.78 20.61
CA THR A 166 -26.33 6.12 19.32
C THR A 166 -25.12 6.68 18.59
N LEU A 167 -24.21 5.80 18.17
CA LEU A 167 -23.03 6.13 17.38
C LEU A 167 -23.30 5.73 15.94
N THR A 168 -22.96 6.60 15.00
CA THR A 168 -23.15 6.38 13.55
C THR A 168 -21.82 6.61 12.84
N ALA A 169 -21.39 5.67 12.02
CA ALA A 169 -20.15 5.81 11.24
C ALA A 169 -20.24 7.04 10.32
N LYS A 170 -19.14 7.80 10.22
CA LYS A 170 -19.05 8.96 9.32
C LYS A 170 -19.03 8.53 7.86
N ASN A 171 -18.35 7.44 7.55
CA ASN A 171 -18.34 6.82 6.24
C ASN A 171 -19.46 5.77 6.16
N LYS A 172 -20.16 5.74 5.02
CA LYS A 172 -21.13 4.68 4.70
C LYS A 172 -20.39 3.43 4.20
N GLY A 173 -21.04 2.28 4.32
CA GLY A 173 -20.52 1.01 3.83
C GLY A 173 -20.34 -0.03 4.93
N VAL A 174 -20.02 -1.24 4.50
CA VAL A 174 -19.79 -2.41 5.36
C VAL A 174 -18.56 -2.21 6.24
N ALA A 175 -17.55 -1.47 5.76
CA ALA A 175 -16.36 -1.13 6.53
C ALA A 175 -16.65 -0.45 7.88
N GLY A 176 -17.77 0.31 7.97
CA GLY A 176 -18.18 0.95 9.23
C GLY A 176 -18.57 -0.04 10.34
N ASN A 177 -18.91 -1.29 9.99
CA ASN A 177 -19.23 -2.35 10.96
C ASN A 177 -18.00 -2.79 11.76
N ASP A 178 -16.79 -2.49 11.26
CA ASP A 178 -15.54 -2.92 11.89
C ASP A 178 -15.01 -1.92 12.93
N ILE A 179 -15.66 -0.76 13.08
CA ILE A 179 -15.33 0.21 14.13
C ILE A 179 -15.61 -0.43 15.50
N LYS A 180 -14.54 -0.71 16.25
CA LYS A 180 -14.63 -1.33 17.58
C LYS A 180 -15.12 -0.35 18.63
N LEU A 181 -16.07 -0.81 19.44
CA LEU A 181 -16.62 -0.08 20.58
C LEU A 181 -16.42 -0.92 21.84
N SER A 182 -15.96 -0.30 22.92
CA SER A 182 -16.02 -0.88 24.26
C SER A 182 -16.24 0.22 25.29
N ALA A 183 -16.93 -0.09 26.39
CA ALA A 183 -17.16 0.91 27.43
C ALA A 183 -17.26 0.25 28.80
N GLY A 184 -16.92 1.02 29.83
CA GLY A 184 -17.03 0.61 31.22
C GLY A 184 -17.29 1.81 32.12
N SER A 185 -17.80 1.55 33.33
CA SER A 185 -17.98 2.56 34.36
C SER A 185 -17.42 2.09 35.69
N THR A 186 -16.82 3.01 36.44
CA THR A 186 -16.38 2.79 37.83
C THR A 186 -17.41 3.25 38.86
N ALA A 187 -18.48 3.93 38.45
CA ALA A 187 -19.52 4.43 39.34
C ALA A 187 -20.50 3.32 39.72
N THR A 188 -20.71 3.11 41.02
CA THR A 188 -21.65 2.10 41.49
C THR A 188 -23.08 2.55 41.18
N GLY A 189 -23.94 1.64 40.70
CA GLY A 189 -25.33 1.94 40.35
C GLY A 189 -25.53 2.40 38.90
N ILE A 190 -24.45 2.60 38.13
CA ILE A 190 -24.48 2.79 36.68
C ILE A 190 -24.07 1.49 36.00
N THR A 191 -24.90 1.01 35.07
CA THR A 191 -24.56 -0.11 34.18
C THR A 191 -24.46 0.40 32.75
N VAL A 192 -23.42 -0.02 32.04
CA VAL A 192 -23.16 0.36 30.65
C VAL A 192 -23.18 -0.88 29.78
N ALA A 193 -24.01 -0.87 28.73
CA ALA A 193 -24.06 -1.90 27.71
C ALA A 193 -23.66 -1.31 26.36
N VAL A 194 -22.85 -2.06 25.59
CA VAL A 194 -22.41 -1.65 24.25
C VAL A 194 -23.00 -2.60 23.22
N ALA A 195 -23.75 -2.05 22.26
CA ALA A 195 -24.10 -2.73 21.02
C ALA A 195 -23.07 -2.38 19.95
N ALA A 196 -22.43 -3.41 19.39
CA ALA A 196 -21.42 -3.26 18.36
C ALA A 196 -21.96 -2.55 17.10
N MET A 197 -21.06 -1.92 16.35
CA MET A 197 -21.39 -1.28 15.07
C MET A 197 -21.91 -2.33 14.08
N SER A 198 -23.06 -2.08 13.48
CA SER A 198 -23.68 -2.97 12.51
C SER A 198 -24.60 -2.21 11.54
N GLY A 199 -25.09 -2.88 10.50
CA GLY A 199 -26.05 -2.29 9.55
C GLY A 199 -25.43 -1.37 8.50
N GLY A 200 -24.11 -1.23 8.47
CA GLY A 200 -23.41 -0.62 7.34
C GLY A 200 -23.48 -1.53 6.13
N GLY A 201 -23.91 -0.98 4.99
CA GLY A 201 -24.19 -1.74 3.78
C GLY A 201 -23.66 -1.03 2.54
N ILE A 202 -23.20 -1.85 1.58
CA ILE A 202 -22.63 -1.46 0.27
C ILE A 202 -21.40 -0.56 0.44
N ASP A 203 -20.22 -1.18 0.36
CA ASP A 203 -18.97 -0.41 0.26
C ASP A 203 -18.89 0.32 -1.10
N PRO A 204 -18.23 1.49 -1.16
CA PRO A 204 -17.97 2.20 -2.41
C PRO A 204 -17.23 1.36 -3.46
N ASP A 205 -17.65 1.48 -4.72
CA ASP A 205 -16.95 0.89 -5.86
C ASP A 205 -15.67 1.68 -6.17
N ILE A 206 -14.52 1.01 -6.08
CA ILE A 206 -13.21 1.63 -6.30
C ILE A 206 -12.84 1.75 -7.79
N ALA A 207 -13.52 1.03 -8.69
CA ALA A 207 -13.14 0.95 -10.10
C ALA A 207 -13.15 2.32 -10.82
N PRO A 208 -14.14 3.22 -10.62
CA PRO A 208 -14.13 4.55 -11.24
C PRO A 208 -12.93 5.40 -10.81
N ALA A 209 -12.53 5.33 -9.54
CA ALA A 209 -11.37 6.07 -9.03
C ALA A 209 -10.06 5.53 -9.64
N LEU A 210 -9.92 4.21 -9.73
CA LEU A 210 -8.80 3.55 -10.40
C LEU A 210 -8.71 3.91 -11.89
N ALA A 211 -9.85 4.08 -12.57
CA ALA A 211 -9.87 4.54 -13.96
C ALA A 211 -9.39 6.00 -14.10
N ALA A 212 -9.77 6.87 -13.18
CA ALA A 212 -9.38 8.29 -13.19
C ALA A 212 -7.86 8.49 -13.01
N VAL A 213 -7.19 7.60 -12.28
CA VAL A 213 -5.74 7.67 -12.02
C VAL A 213 -4.91 6.73 -12.90
N PHE A 214 -5.50 6.11 -13.92
CA PHE A 214 -4.83 5.10 -14.76
C PHE A 214 -3.46 5.56 -15.35
N ALA A 215 -3.38 6.83 -15.73
CA ALA A 215 -2.17 7.43 -16.30
C ALA A 215 -1.28 8.17 -15.28
N ALA A 216 -1.64 8.19 -13.99
CA ALA A 216 -1.00 9.02 -12.98
C ALA A 216 0.36 8.47 -12.49
N GLY A 217 0.64 7.17 -12.69
CA GLY A 217 1.95 6.58 -12.43
C GLY A 217 2.28 6.36 -10.95
N HIS A 218 1.29 5.98 -10.14
CA HIS A 218 1.49 5.53 -8.76
C HIS A 218 2.25 4.21 -8.70
N ASN A 219 3.01 3.99 -7.63
CA ASN A 219 3.78 2.76 -7.42
C ASN A 219 3.09 1.82 -6.45
N ILE A 220 2.35 2.37 -5.49
CA ILE A 220 1.65 1.62 -4.45
C ILE A 220 0.22 2.14 -4.36
N VAL A 221 -0.76 1.26 -4.52
CA VAL A 221 -2.19 1.59 -4.46
C VAL A 221 -2.82 0.90 -3.28
N VAL A 222 -3.35 1.68 -2.34
CA VAL A 222 -3.96 1.20 -1.10
C VAL A 222 -5.46 1.00 -1.30
N SER A 223 -5.93 -0.23 -1.13
CA SER A 223 -7.36 -0.51 -1.01
C SER A 223 -7.77 -0.42 0.45
N PRO A 224 -8.71 0.47 0.82
CA PRO A 224 -9.27 0.49 2.17
C PRO A 224 -10.17 -0.73 2.45
N TYR A 225 -10.65 -1.39 1.38
CA TYR A 225 -11.59 -2.50 1.45
C TYR A 225 -10.88 -3.82 1.12
N ALA A 226 -10.92 -4.75 2.07
CA ALA A 226 -10.43 -6.12 1.90
C ALA A 226 -11.61 -7.04 1.55
N THR A 227 -12.21 -6.82 0.38
CA THR A 227 -13.32 -7.61 -0.16
C THR A 227 -12.95 -8.17 -1.53
N SER A 228 -13.58 -9.28 -1.93
CA SER A 228 -13.30 -9.90 -3.24
C SER A 228 -13.57 -8.91 -4.39
N ALA A 229 -14.65 -8.13 -4.32
CA ALA A 229 -14.98 -7.14 -5.33
C ALA A 229 -13.92 -6.03 -5.45
N ALA A 230 -13.53 -5.43 -4.32
CA ALA A 230 -12.52 -4.37 -4.30
C ALA A 230 -11.15 -4.89 -4.76
N LEU A 231 -10.69 -6.02 -4.23
CA LEU A 231 -9.39 -6.57 -4.60
C LEU A 231 -9.36 -7.11 -6.05
N THR A 232 -10.49 -7.54 -6.60
CA THR A 232 -10.59 -7.88 -8.03
C THR A 232 -10.49 -6.64 -8.91
N ALA A 233 -11.16 -5.53 -8.55
CA ALA A 233 -11.02 -4.27 -9.27
C ALA A 233 -9.59 -3.73 -9.21
N LEU A 234 -8.96 -3.82 -8.04
CA LEU A 234 -7.55 -3.47 -7.85
C LEU A 234 -6.63 -4.34 -8.70
N ARG A 235 -6.84 -5.66 -8.71
CA ARG A 235 -6.10 -6.60 -9.56
C ARG A 235 -6.13 -6.18 -11.02
N SER A 236 -7.32 -5.98 -11.57
CA SER A 236 -7.50 -5.57 -12.96
C SER A 236 -6.79 -4.24 -13.26
N HIS A 237 -6.83 -3.27 -12.35
CA HIS A 237 -6.11 -2.02 -12.51
C HIS A 237 -4.59 -2.24 -12.55
N LEU A 238 -4.04 -2.99 -11.58
CA LEU A 238 -2.60 -3.25 -11.48
C LEU A 238 -2.07 -4.00 -12.69
N ASP A 239 -2.80 -5.00 -13.18
CA ASP A 239 -2.43 -5.75 -14.38
C ASP A 239 -2.41 -4.82 -15.62
N ASN A 240 -3.40 -3.92 -15.75
CA ASN A 240 -3.50 -3.00 -16.88
C ASN A 240 -2.45 -1.87 -16.84
N VAL A 241 -2.16 -1.26 -15.68
CA VAL A 241 -1.13 -0.20 -15.63
C VAL A 241 0.28 -0.77 -15.76
N SER A 242 0.47 -2.01 -15.32
CA SER A 242 1.76 -2.70 -15.34
C SER A 242 2.00 -3.50 -16.61
N ASP A 243 1.09 -3.45 -17.58
CA ASP A 243 1.21 -4.23 -18.80
C ASP A 243 2.43 -3.78 -19.65
N PRO A 244 2.86 -4.59 -20.63
CA PRO A 244 4.02 -4.28 -21.46
C PRO A 244 3.92 -2.99 -22.27
N LEU A 245 2.71 -2.47 -22.54
CA LEU A 245 2.48 -1.24 -23.30
C LEU A 245 2.40 -0.01 -22.40
N GLU A 246 1.71 -0.08 -21.25
CA GLU A 246 1.56 1.05 -20.35
C GLU A 246 2.77 1.24 -19.42
N GLN A 247 3.40 0.13 -19.00
CA GLN A 247 4.70 0.11 -18.31
C GLN A 247 4.79 1.01 -17.06
N ARG A 248 3.70 1.12 -16.30
CA ARG A 248 3.60 1.83 -15.02
C ARG A 248 3.41 0.79 -13.91
N GLY A 249 4.48 0.03 -13.66
CA GLY A 249 4.51 -1.02 -12.65
C GLY A 249 4.07 -0.52 -11.27
N ALA A 250 3.07 -1.18 -10.70
CA ALA A 250 2.51 -0.88 -9.39
C ALA A 250 2.17 -2.15 -8.60
N ILE A 251 2.08 -1.99 -7.28
CA ILE A 251 1.57 -3.01 -6.35
C ILE A 251 0.32 -2.50 -5.61
N GLY A 252 -0.53 -3.43 -5.20
CA GLY A 252 -1.71 -3.21 -4.38
C GLY A 252 -1.48 -3.61 -2.94
N VAL A 253 -1.98 -2.82 -2.00
CA VAL A 253 -1.88 -3.10 -0.56
C VAL A 253 -3.27 -3.07 0.08
N ALA A 254 -3.57 -4.09 0.87
CA ALA A 254 -4.75 -4.14 1.72
C ALA A 254 -4.37 -4.60 3.14
N GLY A 255 -5.31 -4.46 4.08
CA GLY A 255 -5.14 -4.84 5.47
C GLY A 255 -6.27 -5.74 5.97
N TRP A 256 -5.99 -6.55 6.98
CA TRP A 256 -6.95 -7.42 7.63
C TRP A 256 -6.66 -7.54 9.13
N HIS A 257 -7.70 -7.53 9.96
CA HIS A 257 -7.56 -7.60 11.43
C HIS A 257 -8.38 -8.71 12.09
N LYS A 258 -9.10 -9.51 11.30
CA LYS A 258 -9.99 -10.57 11.79
C LYS A 258 -9.31 -11.94 11.62
N SER A 259 -10.10 -13.01 11.70
CA SER A 259 -9.60 -14.39 11.63
C SER A 259 -8.78 -14.68 10.37
N LEU A 260 -7.77 -15.55 10.54
CA LEU A 260 -6.92 -16.08 9.48
C LEU A 260 -7.75 -16.76 8.37
N SER A 261 -8.69 -17.62 8.75
CA SER A 261 -9.50 -18.44 7.82
C SER A 261 -10.26 -17.62 6.77
N THR A 262 -10.77 -16.45 7.16
CA THR A 262 -11.53 -15.58 6.25
C THR A 262 -10.60 -14.94 5.23
N VAL A 263 -9.43 -14.47 5.66
CA VAL A 263 -8.51 -13.74 4.78
C VAL A 263 -7.69 -14.66 3.90
N THR A 264 -7.34 -15.87 4.34
CA THR A 264 -6.69 -16.86 3.45
C THR A 264 -7.62 -17.29 2.33
N THR A 265 -8.93 -17.43 2.60
CA THR A 265 -9.94 -17.66 1.55
C THR A 265 -9.99 -16.51 0.55
N LEU A 266 -9.94 -15.26 1.04
CA LEU A 266 -9.90 -14.08 0.19
C LEU A 266 -8.61 -14.03 -0.64
N ALA A 267 -7.43 -14.20 -0.02
CA ALA A 267 -6.14 -14.19 -0.69
C ALA A 267 -6.07 -15.24 -1.82
N ALA A 268 -6.51 -16.46 -1.55
CA ALA A 268 -6.61 -17.53 -2.56
C ALA A 268 -7.54 -17.17 -3.73
N SER A 269 -8.63 -16.43 -3.49
CA SER A 269 -9.53 -15.98 -4.55
C SER A 269 -8.92 -14.89 -5.45
N ILE A 270 -7.99 -14.10 -4.90
CA ILE A 270 -7.31 -13.02 -5.61
C ILE A 270 -6.09 -13.54 -6.38
N ASN A 271 -5.25 -14.34 -5.72
CA ASN A 271 -4.08 -15.04 -6.27
C ASN A 271 -3.31 -14.22 -7.31
N ASN A 272 -2.80 -13.06 -6.91
CA ASN A 272 -2.13 -12.12 -7.81
C ASN A 272 -0.76 -11.67 -7.25
N GLY A 273 0.24 -11.70 -8.13
CA GLY A 273 1.64 -11.42 -7.78
C GLY A 273 1.94 -9.95 -7.49
N ARG A 274 0.96 -9.05 -7.62
CA ARG A 274 1.09 -7.61 -7.36
C ARG A 274 0.28 -7.14 -6.16
N ILE A 275 -0.51 -8.00 -5.51
CA ILE A 275 -1.32 -7.60 -4.35
C ILE A 275 -0.77 -8.26 -3.10
N THR A 276 -0.51 -7.47 -2.06
CA THR A 276 -0.18 -7.94 -0.71
C THR A 276 -1.28 -7.55 0.29
N VAL A 277 -1.54 -8.44 1.26
CA VAL A 277 -2.50 -8.22 2.34
C VAL A 277 -1.77 -8.39 3.68
N GLY A 278 -1.71 -7.32 4.47
CA GLY A 278 -1.16 -7.34 5.82
C GLY A 278 -2.19 -7.84 6.84
N TRP A 279 -1.78 -8.75 7.72
CA TRP A 279 -2.65 -9.37 8.73
C TRP A 279 -2.21 -9.03 10.15
N HIS A 280 -3.04 -8.25 10.84
CA HIS A 280 -2.85 -7.81 12.22
C HIS A 280 -4.01 -8.26 13.11
N ASN A 281 -4.01 -9.54 13.49
CA ASN A 281 -5.15 -10.16 14.18
C ASN A 281 -5.48 -9.49 15.52
N GLY A 282 -6.78 -9.26 15.76
CA GLY A 282 -7.27 -8.70 17.02
C GLY A 282 -7.13 -7.19 17.14
N SER A 283 -6.58 -6.51 16.13
CA SER A 283 -6.46 -5.05 16.11
C SER A 283 -7.80 -4.34 16.23
N VAL A 284 -7.80 -3.23 16.96
CA VAL A 284 -8.94 -2.29 17.02
C VAL A 284 -8.90 -1.27 15.88
N LYS A 285 -7.82 -1.23 15.11
CA LYS A 285 -7.71 -0.44 13.88
C LYS A 285 -8.45 -1.15 12.76
N THR A 286 -9.01 -0.36 11.85
CA THR A 286 -9.73 -0.89 10.68
C THR A 286 -8.76 -1.44 9.64
N SER A 287 -9.27 -2.29 8.74
CA SER A 287 -8.51 -2.80 7.58
C SER A 287 -7.88 -1.67 6.76
N ALA A 288 -8.57 -0.55 6.60
CA ALA A 288 -8.08 0.63 5.88
C ALA A 288 -6.87 1.27 6.56
N GLN A 289 -6.90 1.41 7.89
CA GLN A 289 -5.78 1.93 8.68
C GLN A 289 -4.55 1.03 8.61
N ILE A 290 -4.77 -0.29 8.70
CA ILE A 290 -3.70 -1.30 8.57
C ILE A 290 -3.07 -1.25 7.18
N ALA A 291 -3.89 -1.21 6.12
CA ALA A 291 -3.42 -1.10 4.75
C ALA A 291 -2.57 0.16 4.54
N ALA A 292 -2.99 1.29 5.11
CA ALA A 292 -2.31 2.57 5.00
C ALA A 292 -0.94 2.58 5.69
N ALA A 293 -0.87 2.10 6.95
CA ALA A 293 0.40 1.96 7.67
C ALA A 293 1.37 1.04 6.92
N TYR A 294 0.87 -0.11 6.47
CA TYR A 294 1.68 -1.09 5.75
C TYR A 294 2.23 -0.54 4.43
N ALA A 295 1.38 0.11 3.64
CA ALA A 295 1.79 0.74 2.38
C ALA A 295 2.84 1.85 2.59
N ALA A 296 2.71 2.64 3.66
CA ALA A 296 3.67 3.68 3.99
C ALA A 296 5.06 3.13 4.35
N VAL A 297 5.10 2.01 5.08
CA VAL A 297 6.35 1.29 5.39
C VAL A 297 6.95 0.67 4.15
N ILE A 298 6.17 0.03 3.27
CA ILE A 298 6.67 -0.46 1.97
C ILE A 298 7.26 0.69 1.15
N ALA A 299 6.58 1.84 1.12
CA ALA A 299 7.03 3.03 0.39
C ALA A 299 8.31 3.66 0.96
N SER A 300 8.62 3.41 2.24
CA SER A 300 9.82 3.95 2.88
C SER A 300 11.11 3.26 2.42
N GLU A 301 10.99 2.04 1.89
CA GLU A 301 12.09 1.28 1.33
C GLU A 301 12.14 1.49 -0.19
N GLU A 302 13.03 2.37 -0.64
CA GLU A 302 13.23 2.68 -2.06
C GLU A 302 14.06 1.61 -2.78
N ASP A 303 14.81 0.78 -2.06
CA ASP A 303 15.45 -0.39 -2.66
C ASP A 303 14.38 -1.46 -2.94
N PRO A 304 14.13 -1.82 -4.21
CA PRO A 304 13.08 -2.77 -4.54
C PRO A 304 13.40 -4.22 -4.16
N ALA A 305 14.69 -4.58 -4.00
CA ALA A 305 15.14 -5.93 -3.69
C ALA A 305 15.28 -6.17 -2.18
N ARG A 306 15.42 -5.10 -1.39
CA ARG A 306 15.62 -5.19 0.05
C ARG A 306 14.41 -5.79 0.79
N PRO A 307 14.61 -6.83 1.62
CA PRO A 307 13.53 -7.44 2.40
C PRO A 307 12.90 -6.46 3.38
N LEU A 308 11.58 -6.59 3.55
CA LEU A 308 10.78 -5.72 4.42
C LEU A 308 10.57 -6.30 5.84
N ASN A 309 11.22 -7.43 6.16
CA ASN A 309 11.11 -8.08 7.46
C ASN A 309 11.51 -7.10 8.58
N THR A 310 10.87 -7.19 9.74
CA THR A 310 11.14 -6.38 10.95
C THR A 310 10.92 -4.87 10.83
N LEU A 311 10.48 -4.36 9.67
CA LEU A 311 10.13 -2.96 9.56
C LEU A 311 8.89 -2.66 10.41
N ALA A 312 9.02 -1.69 11.31
CA ALA A 312 8.01 -1.33 12.29
C ALA A 312 6.95 -0.39 11.69
N MET A 313 5.68 -0.66 12.03
CA MET A 313 4.52 0.17 11.72
C MET A 313 4.10 0.88 13.02
N SER A 314 4.69 2.05 13.26
CA SER A 314 4.65 2.79 14.54
C SER A 314 3.26 3.24 14.98
N THR A 315 2.29 3.34 14.06
CA THR A 315 0.96 3.88 14.36
C THR A 315 -0.07 2.79 14.70
N LEU A 316 0.24 1.52 14.44
CA LEU A 316 -0.64 0.39 14.72
C LEU A 316 -0.72 0.11 16.23
N ASP A 317 -1.88 -0.40 16.64
CA ASP A 317 -2.14 -0.76 18.03
C ASP A 317 -1.49 -2.08 18.41
N VAL A 318 -1.11 -2.19 19.69
CA VAL A 318 -0.55 -3.42 20.26
C VAL A 318 -1.70 -4.32 20.68
N THR A 319 -1.82 -5.48 20.03
CA THR A 319 -2.91 -6.42 20.29
C THR A 319 -2.65 -7.23 21.56
N ALA A 320 -3.75 -7.74 22.15
CA ALA A 320 -3.68 -8.59 23.32
C ALA A 320 -2.89 -9.87 23.02
N LEU A 321 -2.17 -10.40 24.03
CA LEU A 321 -1.30 -11.56 23.84
C LEU A 321 -2.03 -12.78 23.25
N ALA A 322 -3.30 -12.97 23.59
CA ALA A 322 -4.14 -14.06 23.10
C ALA A 322 -4.46 -13.97 21.59
N ASP A 323 -4.35 -12.79 21.00
CA ASP A 323 -4.63 -12.55 19.58
C ASP A 323 -3.35 -12.57 18.72
N ARG A 324 -2.16 -12.60 19.35
CA ARG A 324 -0.88 -12.55 18.64
C ARG A 324 -0.60 -13.92 17.98
N PRO A 325 -0.41 -13.97 16.65
CA PRO A 325 -0.25 -15.24 15.96
C PRO A 325 1.07 -15.92 16.36
N GLY A 326 0.99 -17.21 16.71
CA GLY A 326 2.18 -18.03 16.95
C GLY A 326 2.89 -18.40 15.64
N CYS A 327 4.11 -18.94 15.74
CA CYS A 327 4.91 -19.32 14.55
C CYS A 327 4.13 -20.22 13.56
N ASN A 328 3.41 -21.24 14.05
CA ASN A 328 2.59 -22.10 13.18
C ASN A 328 1.48 -21.33 12.43
N GLU A 329 0.86 -20.34 13.07
CA GLU A 329 -0.18 -19.52 12.43
C GLU A 329 0.42 -18.54 11.42
N GLN A 330 1.60 -18.00 11.72
CA GLN A 330 2.36 -17.16 10.79
C GLN A 330 2.81 -17.94 9.55
N GLU A 331 3.34 -19.15 9.73
CA GLU A 331 3.68 -20.05 8.62
C GLU A 331 2.45 -20.41 7.78
N ASN A 332 1.30 -20.66 8.43
CA ASN A 332 0.05 -20.91 7.72
C ASN A 332 -0.41 -19.69 6.91
N ALA A 333 -0.29 -18.48 7.47
CA ALA A 333 -0.56 -17.24 6.75
C ALA A 333 0.33 -17.12 5.51
N LEU A 334 1.64 -17.33 5.67
CA LEU A 334 2.61 -17.21 4.57
C LEU A 334 2.35 -18.24 3.46
N TYR A 335 2.03 -19.48 3.80
CA TYR A 335 1.70 -20.51 2.81
C TYR A 335 0.41 -20.20 2.02
N ASN A 336 -0.46 -19.35 2.56
CA ASN A 336 -1.75 -18.99 1.96
C ASN A 336 -1.79 -17.53 1.45
N GLY A 337 -0.64 -16.95 1.10
CA GLY A 337 -0.56 -15.65 0.41
C GLY A 337 -0.95 -14.46 1.28
N LEU A 338 -0.69 -14.55 2.59
CA LEU A 338 -0.98 -13.52 3.56
C LEU A 338 0.29 -13.08 4.29
N THR A 339 0.51 -11.78 4.43
CA THR A 339 1.65 -11.23 5.19
C THR A 339 1.26 -11.08 6.67
N PRO A 340 1.76 -11.92 7.59
CA PRO A 340 1.47 -11.74 9.02
C PRO A 340 2.31 -10.60 9.61
N PHE A 341 1.72 -9.91 10.58
CA PHE A 341 2.43 -8.98 11.45
C PHE A 341 2.63 -9.61 12.83
N GLU A 342 3.68 -9.17 13.51
CA GLU A 342 3.98 -9.59 14.88
C GLU A 342 4.29 -8.39 15.77
N VAL A 343 4.23 -8.59 17.09
CA VAL A 343 4.62 -7.59 18.08
C VAL A 343 6.03 -7.94 18.56
N GLY A 344 7.01 -7.18 18.09
CA GLY A 344 8.41 -7.33 18.45
C GLY A 344 8.78 -6.66 19.78
N PRO A 345 10.08 -6.65 20.13
CA PRO A 345 10.58 -5.98 21.34
C PRO A 345 10.18 -4.50 21.39
N GLY A 346 9.84 -4.02 22.59
CA GLY A 346 9.40 -2.63 22.78
C GLY A 346 7.98 -2.35 22.28
N ASP A 347 7.15 -3.40 22.14
CA ASP A 347 5.77 -3.32 21.64
C ASP A 347 5.65 -2.72 20.23
N ALA A 348 6.68 -2.93 19.40
CA ALA A 348 6.68 -2.50 18.01
C ALA A 348 5.96 -3.53 17.13
N VAL A 349 4.86 -3.13 16.49
CA VAL A 349 4.21 -3.95 15.45
C VAL A 349 5.10 -3.95 14.21
N GLN A 350 5.49 -5.12 13.72
CA GLN A 350 6.44 -5.25 12.61
C GLN A 350 6.02 -6.32 11.60
N ILE A 351 6.52 -6.18 10.37
CA ILE A 351 6.29 -7.14 9.29
C ILE A 351 7.13 -8.40 9.54
N VAL A 352 6.52 -9.59 9.44
CA VAL A 352 7.27 -10.86 9.47
C VAL A 352 7.97 -11.10 8.13
N ARG A 353 7.20 -11.22 7.05
CA ARG A 353 7.67 -11.31 5.66
C ARG A 353 6.61 -10.79 4.71
N ALA A 354 6.95 -9.81 3.88
CA ALA A 354 6.02 -9.19 2.94
C ALA A 354 5.88 -10.03 1.65
N ILE A 355 4.78 -10.78 1.55
CA ILE A 355 4.45 -11.62 0.41
C ILE A 355 3.21 -11.13 -0.35
N SER A 356 3.10 -11.49 -1.62
CA SER A 356 1.90 -11.31 -2.42
C SER A 356 0.86 -12.39 -2.12
N THR A 357 -0.34 -12.22 -2.66
CA THR A 357 -1.41 -13.23 -2.65
C THR A 357 -1.16 -14.40 -3.60
N TYR A 358 -0.12 -14.34 -4.44
CA TYR A 358 0.20 -15.39 -5.41
C TYR A 358 0.83 -16.60 -4.75
N THR A 359 0.12 -17.72 -4.80
CA THR A 359 0.58 -19.02 -4.27
C THR A 359 0.49 -20.13 -5.30
N LYS A 360 -0.28 -19.94 -6.38
CA LYS A 360 -0.55 -20.97 -7.39
C LYS A 360 -0.51 -20.40 -8.80
N ASN A 361 -0.02 -21.20 -9.73
CA ASN A 361 -0.09 -20.89 -11.16
C ASN A 361 -1.51 -21.15 -11.74
N ALA A 362 -1.66 -20.93 -13.05
CA ALA A 362 -2.93 -21.10 -13.75
C ALA A 362 -3.47 -22.55 -13.76
N GLU A 363 -2.61 -23.56 -13.57
CA GLU A 363 -2.99 -24.98 -13.45
C GLU A 363 -3.34 -25.36 -12.01
N GLY A 364 -3.21 -24.44 -11.05
CA GLY A 364 -3.47 -24.66 -9.64
C GLY A 364 -2.30 -25.35 -8.91
N VAL A 365 -1.12 -25.39 -9.51
CA VAL A 365 0.13 -25.91 -8.91
C VAL A 365 0.79 -24.81 -8.09
N ASP A 366 1.30 -25.18 -6.91
CA ASP A 366 2.02 -24.26 -6.03
C ASP A 366 3.21 -23.64 -6.78
N ASP A 367 3.29 -22.30 -6.75
CA ASP A 367 4.27 -21.51 -7.49
C ASP A 367 4.71 -20.31 -6.65
N VAL A 368 6.03 -20.21 -6.43
CA VAL A 368 6.65 -19.20 -5.58
C VAL A 368 7.28 -18.04 -6.37
N SER A 369 7.17 -18.03 -7.69
CA SER A 369 7.85 -17.07 -8.58
C SER A 369 7.55 -15.60 -8.28
N LEU A 370 6.35 -15.30 -7.76
CA LEU A 370 5.93 -13.96 -7.34
C LEU A 370 5.50 -13.94 -5.86
N LEU A 371 6.01 -14.87 -5.05
CA LEU A 371 5.67 -14.94 -3.62
C LEU A 371 6.11 -13.67 -2.90
N ASP A 372 7.39 -13.30 -2.97
CA ASP A 372 7.87 -12.08 -2.32
C ASP A 372 7.49 -10.83 -3.12
N ILE A 373 6.96 -9.81 -2.43
CA ILE A 373 6.57 -8.57 -3.10
C ILE A 373 7.79 -7.82 -3.68
N THR A 374 8.99 -8.06 -3.14
CA THR A 374 10.26 -7.50 -3.65
C THR A 374 10.59 -8.01 -5.06
N ALA A 375 10.18 -9.23 -5.42
CA ALA A 375 10.45 -9.80 -6.74
C ALA A 375 9.81 -8.94 -7.85
N ILE A 376 8.51 -8.65 -7.74
CA ILE A 376 7.81 -7.86 -8.76
C ILE A 376 8.24 -6.39 -8.75
N ARG A 377 8.52 -5.83 -7.57
CA ARG A 377 9.07 -4.46 -7.43
C ARG A 377 10.42 -4.33 -8.13
N THR A 378 11.27 -5.35 -8.00
CA THR A 378 12.58 -5.41 -8.65
C THR A 378 12.44 -5.47 -10.15
N LEU A 379 11.59 -6.37 -10.67
CA LEU A 379 11.34 -6.47 -12.12
C LEU A 379 10.79 -5.16 -12.72
N ASP A 380 9.91 -4.46 -12.00
CA ASP A 380 9.40 -3.16 -12.43
C ASP A 380 10.50 -2.07 -12.45
N TYR A 381 11.42 -2.10 -11.49
CA TYR A 381 12.56 -1.19 -11.45
C TYR A 381 13.59 -1.48 -12.56
N VAL A 382 13.92 -2.75 -12.80
CA VAL A 382 14.77 -3.18 -13.94
C VAL A 382 14.17 -2.68 -15.25
N ARG A 383 12.86 -2.88 -15.44
CA ARG A 383 12.12 -2.40 -16.63
C ARG A 383 12.24 -0.89 -16.79
N LYS A 384 12.02 -0.13 -15.71
CA LYS A 384 12.16 1.33 -15.70
C LYS A 384 13.58 1.76 -16.11
N ALA A 385 14.60 1.18 -15.50
CA ALA A 385 16.01 1.50 -15.75
C ALA A 385 16.40 1.23 -17.21
N CYS A 386 16.05 0.06 -17.75
CA CYS A 386 16.31 -0.28 -19.14
C CYS A 386 15.58 0.65 -20.11
N ARG A 387 14.28 0.90 -19.89
CA ARG A 387 13.48 1.78 -20.75
C ARG A 387 14.04 3.19 -20.81
N GLU A 388 14.34 3.78 -19.65
CA GLU A 388 14.87 5.14 -19.58
C GLU A 388 16.25 5.25 -20.24
N ARG A 389 17.12 4.24 -20.06
CA ARG A 389 18.41 4.19 -20.76
C ARG A 389 18.21 4.22 -22.28
N ILE A 390 17.32 3.39 -22.82
CA ILE A 390 17.07 3.33 -24.25
C ILE A 390 16.46 4.63 -24.78
N ALA A 391 15.47 5.19 -24.07
CA ALA A 391 14.83 6.45 -24.45
C ALA A 391 15.82 7.63 -24.50
N LEU A 392 16.76 7.69 -23.56
CA LEU A 392 17.77 8.75 -23.50
C LEU A 392 18.90 8.58 -24.54
N ARG A 393 19.32 7.33 -24.81
CA ARG A 393 20.49 7.03 -25.64
C ARG A 393 20.18 6.91 -27.12
N PHE A 394 19.01 6.40 -27.46
CA PHE A 394 18.60 6.13 -28.85
C PHE A 394 17.36 6.92 -29.30
N PRO A 395 17.20 8.22 -28.96
CA PRO A 395 16.01 8.96 -29.36
C PRO A 395 16.06 9.24 -30.88
N ARG A 396 15.05 8.72 -31.59
CA ARG A 396 14.92 8.85 -33.06
C ARG A 396 16.15 8.32 -33.82
N ASP A 397 16.87 7.36 -33.24
CA ASP A 397 18.04 6.75 -33.88
C ASP A 397 17.64 5.92 -35.09
N LYS A 398 18.53 5.89 -36.08
CA LYS A 398 18.35 5.01 -37.24
C LYS A 398 18.60 3.57 -36.82
N LEU A 399 17.72 2.66 -37.23
CA LEU A 399 17.96 1.23 -37.12
C LEU A 399 18.93 0.78 -38.22
N SER A 400 20.23 0.96 -37.96
CA SER A 400 21.35 0.51 -38.81
C SER A 400 21.83 -0.88 -38.39
N SER A 401 22.73 -1.51 -39.15
CA SER A 401 23.33 -2.80 -38.76
C SER A 401 24.12 -2.72 -37.44
N ARG A 402 24.49 -1.52 -36.99
CA ARG A 402 25.29 -1.27 -35.78
C ARG A 402 24.44 -0.98 -34.55
N THR A 403 23.15 -0.72 -34.74
CA THR A 403 22.23 -0.35 -33.66
C THR A 403 22.03 -1.48 -32.65
N PRO A 404 21.88 -2.77 -33.04
CA PRO A 404 21.75 -3.87 -32.09
C PRO A 404 22.90 -3.96 -31.08
N ASP A 405 24.14 -3.93 -31.55
CA ASP A 405 25.33 -4.02 -30.67
C ASP A 405 25.43 -2.83 -29.71
N ARG A 406 25.11 -1.61 -30.20
CA ARG A 406 25.07 -0.41 -29.35
C ARG A 406 24.01 -0.54 -28.25
N VAL A 407 22.79 -0.98 -28.61
CA VAL A 407 21.69 -1.18 -27.65
C VAL A 407 22.07 -2.24 -26.63
N ARG A 408 22.64 -3.36 -27.08
CA ARG A 408 23.12 -4.43 -26.20
C ARG A 408 24.17 -3.92 -25.21
N SER A 409 25.12 -3.11 -25.67
CA SER A 409 26.14 -2.51 -24.81
C SER A 409 25.54 -1.60 -23.73
N GLU A 410 24.55 -0.75 -24.06
CA GLU A 410 23.93 0.15 -23.09
C GLU A 410 23.02 -0.61 -22.10
N LEU A 411 22.32 -1.65 -22.53
CA LEU A 411 21.53 -2.50 -21.62
C LEU A 411 22.43 -3.28 -20.68
N LEU A 412 23.54 -3.83 -21.17
CA LEU A 412 24.50 -4.53 -20.33
C LEU A 412 25.12 -3.59 -19.27
N ASP A 413 25.43 -2.34 -19.63
CA ASP A 413 25.87 -1.30 -18.66
C ASP A 413 24.81 -1.01 -17.59
N VAL A 414 23.51 -1.08 -17.94
CA VAL A 414 22.43 -0.95 -16.94
C VAL A 414 22.40 -2.16 -16.02
N LEU A 415 22.51 -3.38 -16.56
CA LEU A 415 22.48 -4.60 -15.76
C LEU A 415 23.65 -4.65 -14.77
N TYR A 416 24.88 -4.35 -15.18
CA TYR A 416 26.02 -4.29 -14.25
C TYR A 416 25.84 -3.25 -13.14
N LYS A 417 25.16 -2.12 -13.41
CA LYS A 417 24.86 -1.13 -12.37
C LYS A 417 23.78 -1.59 -11.41
N LEU A 418 22.82 -2.37 -11.88
CA LEU A 418 21.82 -2.99 -11.01
C LEU A 418 22.48 -4.06 -10.13
N GLU A 419 23.46 -4.79 -10.65
CA GLU A 419 24.27 -5.75 -9.90
C GLU A 419 25.19 -5.09 -8.86
N GLU A 420 25.80 -3.96 -9.19
CA GLU A 420 26.59 -3.16 -8.23
C GLU A 420 25.75 -2.68 -7.02
N LEU A 421 24.44 -2.53 -7.20
CA LEU A 421 23.49 -2.19 -6.14
C LEU A 421 22.81 -3.41 -5.51
N GLU A 422 23.21 -4.64 -5.85
CA GLU A 422 22.61 -5.89 -5.36
C GLU A 422 21.10 -5.99 -5.66
N ILE A 423 20.64 -5.39 -6.76
CA ILE A 423 19.23 -5.48 -7.22
C ILE A 423 19.02 -6.74 -8.08
N ILE A 424 20.01 -7.06 -8.92
CA ILE A 424 20.09 -8.30 -9.69
C ILE A 424 21.47 -8.93 -9.48
N GLU A 425 21.65 -10.21 -9.78
CA GLU A 425 22.94 -10.89 -9.67
C GLU A 425 23.31 -11.66 -10.94
N GLU A 426 24.51 -12.22 -10.97
CA GLU A 426 24.98 -13.14 -12.00
C GLU A 426 24.86 -12.59 -13.44
N VAL A 427 25.12 -11.29 -13.63
CA VAL A 427 25.00 -10.63 -14.95
C VAL A 427 25.96 -11.23 -15.96
N ASP A 428 27.18 -11.58 -15.54
CA ASP A 428 28.17 -12.22 -16.42
C ASP A 428 27.76 -13.64 -16.83
N ALA A 429 27.23 -14.44 -15.89
CA ALA A 429 26.74 -15.78 -16.18
C ALA A 429 25.53 -15.75 -17.14
N ASN A 430 24.66 -14.75 -16.97
CA ASN A 430 23.46 -14.57 -17.78
C ASN A 430 23.67 -13.75 -19.07
N LYS A 431 24.87 -13.23 -19.31
CA LYS A 431 25.19 -12.32 -20.43
C LYS A 431 24.86 -12.88 -21.80
N ALA A 432 25.00 -14.19 -22.00
CA ALA A 432 24.65 -14.86 -23.25
C ALA A 432 23.14 -14.84 -23.53
N ALA A 433 22.30 -14.76 -22.49
CA ALA A 433 20.84 -14.66 -22.61
C ALA A 433 20.35 -13.23 -22.93
N LEU A 434 21.21 -12.20 -22.82
CA LEU A 434 20.93 -10.85 -23.30
C LEU A 434 21.05 -10.81 -24.83
N ILE A 435 19.90 -10.88 -25.49
CA ILE A 435 19.77 -10.93 -26.95
C ILE A 435 19.16 -9.61 -27.43
N ILE A 436 19.76 -9.01 -28.46
CA ILE A 436 19.22 -7.83 -29.16
C ILE A 436 19.32 -8.09 -30.66
N GLU A 437 18.19 -8.15 -31.35
CA GLU A 437 18.15 -8.53 -32.77
C GLU A 437 17.05 -7.80 -33.54
N ARG A 438 17.18 -7.77 -34.87
CA ARG A 438 16.13 -7.22 -35.74
C ARG A 438 14.96 -8.18 -35.80
N ASP A 439 13.76 -7.62 -35.87
CA ASP A 439 12.58 -8.41 -36.16
C ASP A 439 12.64 -8.99 -37.58
N SER A 440 12.15 -10.23 -37.73
CA SER A 440 12.17 -10.94 -39.02
C SER A 440 11.03 -10.52 -39.95
N GLN A 441 9.98 -9.88 -39.41
CA GLN A 441 8.78 -9.47 -40.14
C GLN A 441 8.67 -7.94 -40.26
N ASP A 442 9.11 -7.21 -39.23
CA ASP A 442 9.13 -5.75 -39.23
C ASP A 442 10.56 -5.18 -39.37
N SER A 443 10.88 -4.69 -40.57
CA SER A 443 12.20 -4.11 -40.87
C SER A 443 12.57 -2.90 -40.00
N ASN A 444 11.60 -2.28 -39.32
CA ASN A 444 11.79 -1.11 -38.47
C ASN A 444 11.81 -1.44 -36.97
N ARG A 445 11.77 -2.73 -36.59
CA ARG A 445 11.70 -3.17 -35.19
C ARG A 445 12.98 -3.85 -34.73
N LEU A 446 13.32 -3.59 -33.46
CA LEU A 446 14.39 -4.24 -32.72
C LEU A 446 13.78 -4.94 -31.51
N ASN A 447 14.10 -6.23 -31.34
CA ASN A 447 13.64 -7.08 -30.25
C ASN A 447 14.75 -7.26 -29.22
N GLY A 448 14.36 -7.41 -27.95
CA GLY A 448 15.30 -7.64 -26.86
C GLY A 448 14.79 -8.66 -25.85
N ARG A 449 15.65 -9.61 -25.50
CA ARG A 449 15.49 -10.49 -24.33
C ARG A 449 16.47 -10.02 -23.27
N ILE A 450 15.96 -9.61 -22.11
CA ILE A 450 16.76 -9.08 -21.01
C ILE A 450 16.66 -10.08 -19.84
N PRO A 451 17.72 -10.81 -19.51
CA PRO A 451 17.75 -11.64 -18.32
C PRO A 451 17.87 -10.75 -17.07
N ALA A 452 17.05 -11.04 -16.06
CA ALA A 452 17.09 -10.37 -14.76
C ALA A 452 17.01 -11.45 -13.67
N ASP A 453 18.16 -11.81 -13.12
CA ASP A 453 18.26 -12.72 -11.99
C ASP A 453 18.11 -11.87 -10.72
N VAL A 454 16.93 -11.91 -10.10
CA VAL A 454 16.59 -11.01 -8.99
C VAL A 454 17.31 -11.49 -7.73
N VAL A 455 18.02 -10.58 -7.06
CA VAL A 455 18.62 -10.88 -5.75
C VAL A 455 17.50 -11.17 -4.76
N ASN A 456 17.57 -12.36 -4.16
CA ASN A 456 16.54 -12.82 -3.24
C ASN A 456 16.79 -12.29 -1.82
N GLY A 457 15.70 -12.13 -1.07
CA GLY A 457 15.78 -11.75 0.34
C GLY A 457 16.39 -12.86 1.20
N LEU A 458 17.34 -12.51 2.07
CA LEU A 458 17.83 -13.41 3.10
C LEU A 458 16.81 -13.52 4.25
N HIS A 459 15.76 -14.31 4.05
CA HIS A 459 14.70 -14.50 5.05
C HIS A 459 15.08 -15.51 6.14
N ILE A 460 15.91 -16.52 5.82
CA ILE A 460 16.25 -17.62 6.72
C ILE A 460 17.75 -17.87 6.68
N PHE A 461 18.41 -17.84 7.85
CA PHE A 461 19.75 -18.39 8.04
C PHE A 461 19.65 -19.71 8.80
N ALA A 462 20.04 -20.81 8.15
CA ALA A 462 20.07 -22.14 8.76
C ALA A 462 21.52 -22.59 8.97
N GLY A 463 21.91 -22.78 10.23
CA GLY A 463 23.25 -23.21 10.62
C GLY A 463 23.21 -24.48 11.45
N ARG A 464 24.19 -25.37 11.22
CA ARG A 464 24.49 -26.52 12.07
C ARG A 464 25.85 -26.29 12.71
N ILE A 465 25.93 -26.39 14.04
CA ILE A 465 27.20 -26.31 14.78
C ILE A 465 27.63 -27.73 15.12
N ASP A 466 28.78 -28.16 14.60
CA ASP A 466 29.36 -29.45 14.93
C ASP A 466 30.36 -29.30 16.08
N LEU A 467 30.28 -30.22 17.05
CA LEU A 467 31.23 -30.32 18.15
C LEU A 467 32.57 -30.83 17.61
N LEU A 468 33.61 -30.03 17.78
CA LEU A 468 35.00 -30.43 17.53
C LEU A 468 35.73 -30.47 18.88
N LEU A 469 36.36 -31.60 19.19
CA LEU A 469 37.16 -31.84 20.40
C LEU A 469 38.64 -31.96 20.09
#